data_AF-A0A3D4UY94-F1
#
_entry.id   AF-A0A3D4UY94-F1
#
_cell.length_a   1.000
_cell.length_b   1.000
_cell.length_c   1.000
_cell.angle_alpha   90.00
_cell.angle_beta   90.00
_cell.angle_gamma   90.00
#
_symmetry.space_group_name_H-M   'P 1'
#
loop_
_entity.id
_entity.type
_entity.pdbx_description
1 polymer ?
#
loop_
_entity_poly.entity_id
_entity_poly.type
_entity_poly.pdbx_seq_one_letter_code
_entity_poly.pdbx_strand_id
1 'polypeptide(L)'
;FRSEHALVPGVTSPGNFPEEQIYLDPNAKNDWDKIGVFNRMRISGVQPVFTWGSINKAVSAAQEAVKATEFEFQAKKEDLEVRLYELYYSYVLALEIERLLKDAEDKIDQIEKSLDDAQEDGEDIDETDVYKFKVFKAQFGIQKAEVDESLVFVKQTWQYLLRNENGNVYTPSVRYLDPLSSQLSSLDYYQSSAFLNRNELRGINTGKEALVKYIDYQKAQNLPGLYLGFT
;
A
#
# COMPACT_ATOMS: atom_id res chain seq x y z
N PHE A 1 2.11 -38.21 -3.53
CA PHE A 1 2.37 -39.43 -2.76
C PHE A 1 1.28 -39.57 -1.71
N ARG A 2 0.57 -40.70 -1.68
CA ARG A 2 -0.43 -40.99 -0.65
C ARG A 2 -0.27 -42.44 -0.19
N SER A 3 -0.24 -42.64 1.12
CA SER A 3 -0.24 -43.96 1.75
C SER A 3 -1.49 -44.10 2.58
N GLU A 4 -2.16 -45.25 2.45
CA GLU A 4 -3.36 -45.59 3.20
C GLU A 4 -3.13 -46.92 3.89
N HIS A 5 -3.44 -46.95 5.19
CA HIS A 5 -3.27 -48.12 6.04
C HIS A 5 -4.60 -48.35 6.77
N ALA A 6 -5.10 -49.57 6.74
CA ALA A 6 -6.32 -49.93 7.43
C ALA A 6 -6.22 -51.32 8.04
N LEU A 7 -6.81 -51.50 9.22
CA LEU A 7 -7.11 -52.83 9.72
C LEU A 7 -8.36 -53.31 9.00
N VAL A 8 -8.30 -54.51 8.43
CA VAL A 8 -9.40 -55.11 7.68
C VAL A 8 -9.70 -56.48 8.26
N PRO A 9 -10.97 -56.93 8.27
CA PRO A 9 -11.28 -58.30 8.65
C PRO A 9 -10.59 -59.27 7.69
N GLY A 10 -10.10 -60.37 8.24
CA GLY A 10 -9.62 -61.50 7.47
C GLY A 10 -10.78 -62.18 6.74
N VAL A 11 -10.45 -63.20 5.94
CA VAL A 11 -11.46 -63.96 5.19
C VAL A 11 -11.43 -65.41 5.67
N THR A 12 -12.60 -65.98 5.92
CA THR A 12 -12.75 -67.41 6.17
C THR A 12 -13.67 -68.04 5.15
N SER A 13 -13.33 -69.26 4.74
CA SER A 13 -14.17 -70.07 3.86
C SER A 13 -14.98 -71.06 4.70
N PRO A 14 -16.30 -71.18 4.50
CA PRO A 14 -17.07 -72.29 5.05
C PRO A 14 -16.77 -73.63 4.35
N GLY A 15 -16.13 -73.61 3.18
CA GLY A 15 -15.54 -74.79 2.55
C GLY A 15 -14.19 -75.13 3.18
N ASN A 16 -13.76 -76.40 3.08
CA ASN A 16 -12.46 -76.84 3.62
C ASN A 16 -11.29 -76.44 2.70
N PHE A 17 -11.22 -75.16 2.34
CA PHE A 17 -10.14 -74.61 1.53
C PHE A 17 -8.93 -74.29 2.42
N PRO A 18 -7.70 -74.61 1.99
CA PRO A 18 -6.49 -74.12 2.64
C PRO A 18 -6.50 -72.58 2.73
N GLU A 19 -5.91 -72.01 3.78
CA GLU A 19 -5.94 -70.56 4.05
C GLU A 19 -5.45 -69.72 2.87
N GLU A 20 -4.42 -70.20 2.17
CA GLU A 20 -3.86 -69.57 0.97
C GLU A 20 -4.82 -69.59 -0.23
N GLN A 21 -5.85 -70.44 -0.25
CA GLN A 21 -6.78 -70.65 -1.36
C GLN A 21 -8.21 -70.17 -1.06
N ILE A 22 -8.45 -69.59 0.13
CA ILE A 22 -9.77 -69.08 0.53
C ILE A 22 -10.32 -68.06 -0.48
N TYR A 23 -9.46 -67.33 -1.21
CA TYR A 23 -9.86 -66.40 -2.27
C TYR A 23 -10.55 -67.07 -3.47
N LEU A 24 -10.47 -68.40 -3.60
CA LEU A 24 -11.13 -69.18 -4.64
C LEU A 24 -12.54 -69.65 -4.24
N ASP A 25 -12.94 -69.52 -2.97
CA ASP A 25 -14.28 -69.89 -2.52
C ASP A 25 -15.27 -68.73 -2.72
N PRO A 26 -16.29 -68.87 -3.60
CA PRO A 26 -17.31 -67.85 -3.79
C PRO A 26 -18.20 -67.61 -2.56
N ASN A 27 -18.17 -68.51 -1.57
CA ASN A 27 -18.93 -68.38 -0.32
C ASN A 27 -18.09 -67.87 0.86
N ALA A 28 -16.85 -67.46 0.62
CA ALA A 28 -15.98 -66.91 1.66
C ALA A 28 -16.59 -65.66 2.31
N LYS A 29 -16.43 -65.53 3.63
CA LYS A 29 -17.00 -64.43 4.43
C LYS A 29 -15.91 -63.70 5.20
N ASN A 30 -16.17 -62.43 5.50
CA ASN A 30 -15.32 -61.65 6.38
C ASN A 30 -15.40 -62.22 7.80
N ASP A 31 -14.23 -62.45 8.40
CA ASP A 31 -14.06 -62.86 9.78
C ASP A 31 -13.43 -61.71 10.56
N TRP A 32 -14.18 -61.19 11.53
CA TRP A 32 -13.78 -60.04 12.33
C TRP A 32 -12.89 -60.40 13.52
N ASP A 33 -12.81 -61.69 13.86
CA ASP A 33 -11.91 -62.19 14.90
C ASP A 33 -10.48 -62.38 14.36
N LYS A 34 -10.34 -62.40 13.02
CA LYS A 34 -9.05 -62.35 12.31
C LYS A 34 -8.82 -60.95 11.77
N ILE A 35 -7.80 -60.24 12.25
CA ILE A 35 -7.47 -58.90 11.77
C ILE A 35 -6.28 -58.97 10.81
N GLY A 36 -6.47 -58.47 9.59
CA GLY A 36 -5.42 -58.27 8.59
C GLY A 36 -5.02 -56.80 8.46
N VAL A 37 -3.85 -56.55 7.86
CA VAL A 37 -3.36 -55.19 7.57
C VAL A 37 -3.46 -54.93 6.07
N PHE A 38 -4.26 -53.93 5.69
CA PHE A 38 -4.32 -53.42 4.32
C PHE A 38 -3.39 -52.21 4.17
N ASN A 39 -2.55 -52.24 3.14
CA ASN A 39 -1.65 -51.15 2.79
C ASN A 39 -1.84 -50.79 1.31
N ARG A 40 -2.06 -49.52 1.00
CA ARG A 40 -2.09 -48.99 -0.36
C ARG A 40 -1.15 -47.81 -0.50
N MET A 41 -0.21 -47.91 -1.44
CA MET A 41 0.70 -46.84 -1.82
C MET A 41 0.33 -46.32 -3.20
N ARG A 42 0.24 -44.99 -3.37
CA ARG A 42 -0.03 -44.34 -4.66
C ARG A 42 0.99 -43.24 -4.97
N ILE A 43 1.62 -43.33 -6.14
CA ILE A 43 2.50 -42.31 -6.69
C ILE A 43 1.90 -41.85 -8.01
N SER A 44 1.20 -40.73 -7.96
CA SER A 44 0.60 -40.14 -9.15
C SER A 44 1.32 -38.86 -9.59
N GLY A 45 1.39 -38.64 -10.89
CA GLY A 45 1.86 -37.41 -11.49
C GLY A 45 1.31 -37.23 -12.91
N VAL A 46 1.41 -35.99 -13.39
CA VAL A 46 0.98 -35.61 -14.74
C VAL A 46 2.11 -34.81 -15.38
N GLN A 47 2.54 -35.24 -16.57
CA GLN A 47 3.55 -34.55 -17.36
C GLN A 47 2.92 -34.04 -18.66
N PRO A 48 2.94 -32.71 -18.91
CA PRO A 48 2.54 -32.18 -20.21
C PRO A 48 3.57 -32.59 -21.27
N VAL A 49 3.13 -33.32 -22.29
CA VAL A 49 3.96 -33.71 -23.44
C VAL A 49 3.85 -32.65 -24.53
N PHE A 50 2.66 -32.10 -24.75
CA PHE A 50 2.43 -31.04 -25.74
C PHE A 50 1.24 -30.16 -25.36
N THR A 51 1.43 -28.84 -25.30
CA THR A 51 0.38 -27.89 -24.85
C THR A 51 0.31 -26.60 -25.68
N TRP A 52 0.79 -26.60 -26.94
CA TRP A 52 0.80 -25.41 -27.81
C TRP A 52 1.48 -24.17 -27.19
N GLY A 53 2.44 -24.41 -26.29
CA GLY A 53 3.14 -23.38 -25.54
C GLY A 53 2.31 -22.69 -24.45
N SER A 54 1.13 -23.19 -24.09
CA SER A 54 0.26 -22.58 -23.07
C SER A 54 0.99 -22.34 -21.75
N ILE A 55 1.78 -23.31 -21.28
CA ILE A 55 2.54 -23.22 -20.03
C ILE A 55 3.59 -22.10 -20.13
N ASN A 56 4.39 -22.07 -21.21
CA ASN A 56 5.41 -21.04 -21.40
C ASN A 56 4.79 -19.64 -21.52
N LYS A 57 3.65 -19.51 -22.21
CA LYS A 57 2.91 -18.24 -22.32
C LYS A 57 2.35 -17.80 -20.97
N ALA A 58 1.80 -18.72 -20.17
CA ALA A 58 1.33 -18.43 -18.82
C ALA A 58 2.48 -17.95 -17.92
N VAL A 59 3.63 -18.63 -17.95
CA VAL A 59 4.83 -18.22 -17.22
C VAL A 59 5.30 -16.85 -17.69
N SER A 60 5.35 -16.61 -18.99
CA SER A 60 5.78 -15.33 -19.56
C SER A 60 4.82 -14.20 -19.21
N ALA A 61 3.50 -14.45 -19.21
CA ALA A 61 2.50 -13.49 -18.79
C ALA A 61 2.63 -13.16 -17.30
N ALA A 62 2.84 -14.17 -16.45
CA ALA A 62 3.06 -13.96 -15.03
C ALA A 62 4.35 -13.17 -14.75
N GLN A 63 5.44 -13.44 -15.48
CA GLN A 63 6.69 -12.68 -15.37
C GLN A 63 6.51 -11.20 -15.71
N GLU A 64 5.84 -10.88 -16.82
CA GLU A 64 5.54 -9.48 -17.15
C GLU A 64 4.57 -8.84 -16.14
N ALA A 65 3.59 -9.60 -15.63
CA ALA A 65 2.69 -9.08 -14.61
C ALA A 65 3.44 -8.72 -13.32
N VAL A 66 4.38 -9.55 -12.86
CA VAL A 66 5.26 -9.25 -11.72
C VAL A 66 6.05 -7.97 -11.97
N LYS A 67 6.66 -7.84 -13.16
CA LYS A 67 7.42 -6.65 -13.53
C LYS A 67 6.55 -5.38 -13.61
N ALA A 68 5.31 -5.49 -14.08
CA ALA A 68 4.35 -4.39 -14.06
C ALA A 68 4.04 -3.96 -12.62
N THR A 69 3.81 -4.92 -11.72
CA THR A 69 3.59 -4.65 -10.29
C THR A 69 4.82 -4.03 -9.62
N GLU A 70 6.04 -4.44 -10.00
CA GLU A 70 7.26 -3.79 -9.52
C GLU A 70 7.31 -2.31 -9.91
N PHE A 71 6.96 -1.97 -11.15
CA PHE A 71 6.87 -0.56 -11.59
C PHE A 71 5.77 0.20 -10.85
N GLU A 72 4.59 -0.38 -10.65
CA GLU A 72 3.51 0.24 -9.87
C GLU A 72 3.95 0.50 -8.42
N PHE A 73 4.69 -0.43 -7.82
CA PHE A 73 5.26 -0.26 -6.48
C PHE A 73 6.25 0.91 -6.44
N GLN A 74 7.14 1.03 -7.42
CA GLN A 74 8.07 2.17 -7.49
C GLN A 74 7.33 3.49 -7.72
N ALA A 75 6.33 3.52 -8.60
CA ALA A 75 5.50 4.71 -8.81
C ALA A 75 4.80 5.13 -7.50
N LYS A 76 4.34 4.16 -6.70
CA LYS A 76 3.74 4.48 -5.40
C LYS A 76 4.76 5.03 -4.41
N LYS A 77 5.99 4.52 -4.43
CA LYS A 77 7.08 5.04 -3.61
C LYS A 77 7.43 6.48 -3.99
N GLU A 78 7.50 6.80 -5.27
CA GLU A 78 7.74 8.15 -5.79
C GLU A 78 6.62 9.13 -5.39
N ASP A 79 5.35 8.71 -5.48
CA ASP A 79 4.20 9.50 -4.98
C ASP A 79 4.30 9.77 -3.47
N LEU A 80 4.69 8.76 -2.69
CA LEU A 80 4.90 8.94 -1.24
C LEU A 80 6.07 9.87 -0.92
N GLU A 81 7.14 9.84 -1.72
CA GLU A 81 8.27 10.74 -1.56
C GLU A 81 7.86 12.21 -1.78
N VAL A 82 7.11 12.49 -2.86
CA VAL A 82 6.57 13.84 -3.10
C VAL A 82 5.67 14.29 -1.95
N ARG A 83 4.75 13.43 -1.49
CA ARG A 83 3.87 13.73 -0.35
C ARG A 83 4.64 14.01 0.94
N LEU A 84 5.77 13.32 1.15
CA LEU A 84 6.63 13.58 2.31
C LEU A 84 7.29 14.96 2.22
N TYR A 85 7.74 15.38 1.04
CA TYR A 85 8.23 16.75 0.81
C TYR A 85 7.12 17.79 1.01
N GLU A 86 5.91 17.56 0.51
CA GLU A 86 4.75 18.45 0.72
C GLU A 86 4.42 18.60 2.21
N LEU A 87 4.43 17.49 2.95
CA LEU A 87 4.21 17.47 4.39
C LEU A 87 5.34 18.22 5.14
N TYR A 88 6.59 18.04 4.72
CA TYR A 88 7.74 18.79 5.26
C TYR A 88 7.56 20.30 5.07
N TYR A 89 7.28 20.76 3.85
CA TYR A 89 7.12 22.18 3.58
C TYR A 89 5.84 22.76 4.19
N SER A 90 4.80 21.95 4.39
CA SER A 90 3.60 22.34 5.14
C SER A 90 3.92 22.59 6.61
N TYR A 91 4.78 21.77 7.24
CA TYR A 91 5.28 22.04 8.59
C TYR A 91 6.11 23.33 8.63
N VAL A 92 7.03 23.52 7.68
CA VAL A 92 7.85 24.74 7.62
C VAL A 92 6.98 25.98 7.46
N LEU A 93 5.97 25.91 6.58
CA LEU A 93 4.98 26.98 6.41
C LEU A 93 4.21 27.25 7.71
N ALA A 94 3.83 26.20 8.43
CA ALA A 94 3.16 26.33 9.72
C ALA A 94 4.03 27.07 10.75
N LEU A 95 5.33 26.76 10.82
CA LEU A 95 6.27 27.49 11.69
C LEU A 95 6.41 28.96 11.30
N GLU A 96 6.42 29.27 10.01
CA GLU A 96 6.51 30.65 9.53
C GLU A 96 5.23 31.44 9.85
N ILE A 97 4.06 30.84 9.64
CA ILE A 97 2.78 31.47 9.98
C ILE A 97 2.67 31.73 11.49
N GLU A 98 3.05 30.76 12.33
CA GLU A 98 3.08 30.92 13.79
C GLU A 98 3.92 32.13 14.21
N ARG A 99 5.09 32.31 13.57
CA ARG A 99 5.97 33.45 13.80
C ARG A 99 5.33 34.76 13.36
N LEU A 100 4.77 34.80 12.15
CA LEU A 100 4.13 35.99 11.60
C LEU A 100 2.90 36.42 12.42
N LEU A 101 2.13 35.45 12.93
CA LEU A 101 1.00 35.72 13.80
C LEU A 101 1.44 36.32 15.13
N LYS A 102 2.54 35.81 15.71
CA LYS A 102 3.12 36.39 16.92
C LYS A 102 3.61 37.82 16.67
N ASP A 103 4.32 38.06 15.57
CA ASP A 103 4.77 39.41 15.21
C ASP A 103 3.59 40.38 15.00
N ALA A 104 2.46 39.89 14.47
CA ALA A 104 1.24 40.67 14.27
C ALA A 104 0.51 40.95 15.60
N GLU A 105 0.41 39.97 16.49
CA GLU A 105 -0.16 40.12 17.83
C GLU A 105 0.62 41.16 18.65
N ASP A 106 1.96 41.05 18.68
CA ASP A 106 2.82 42.00 19.36
C ASP A 106 2.61 43.44 18.86
N LYS A 107 2.34 43.63 17.56
CA LYS A 107 2.02 44.95 16.98
C LYS A 107 0.63 45.44 17.37
N ILE A 108 -0.36 44.57 17.42
CA ILE A 108 -1.72 44.93 17.85
C ILE A 108 -1.68 45.38 19.31
N ASP A 109 -0.98 44.65 20.18
CA ASP A 109 -0.83 45.01 21.58
C ASP A 109 -0.07 46.35 21.78
N GLN A 110 0.93 46.63 20.93
CA GLN A 110 1.61 47.93 20.93
C GLN A 110 0.68 49.09 20.54
N ILE A 111 -0.19 48.88 19.53
CA ILE A 111 -1.15 49.90 19.10
C ILE A 111 -2.19 50.13 20.19
N GLU A 112 -2.72 49.07 20.81
CA GLU A 112 -3.68 49.18 21.91
C GLU A 112 -3.10 50.00 23.06
N LYS A 113 -1.87 49.67 23.49
CA LYS A 113 -1.19 50.41 24.54
C LYS A 113 -0.99 51.88 24.19
N SER A 114 -0.63 52.17 22.93
CA SER A 114 -0.43 53.55 22.47
C SER A 114 -1.74 54.35 22.48
N LEU A 115 -2.88 53.70 22.17
CA LEU A 115 -4.20 54.32 22.25
C LEU A 115 -4.62 54.57 23.70
N ASP A 116 -4.37 53.61 24.59
CA ASP A 116 -4.66 53.73 26.03
C ASP A 116 -3.84 54.87 26.66
N ASP A 117 -2.52 54.92 26.40
CA ASP A 117 -1.62 55.97 26.89
C ASP A 117 -2.06 57.37 26.41
N ALA A 118 -2.39 57.53 25.12
CA ALA A 118 -2.83 58.80 24.56
C ALA A 118 -4.21 59.25 25.12
N GLN A 119 -5.09 58.30 25.45
CA GLN A 119 -6.38 58.59 26.08
C GLN A 119 -6.21 59.03 27.55
N GLU A 120 -5.24 58.46 28.28
CA GLU A 120 -4.88 58.88 29.64
C GLU A 120 -4.22 60.28 29.67
N ASP A 121 -3.39 60.60 28.68
CA ASP A 121 -2.73 61.90 28.54
C ASP A 121 -3.67 63.03 28.05
N GLY A 122 -4.91 62.68 27.71
CA GLY A 122 -5.95 63.64 27.29
C GLY A 122 -5.79 64.16 25.85
N GLU A 123 -5.14 63.37 24.98
CA GLU A 123 -5.07 63.67 23.55
C GLU A 123 -6.45 63.56 22.89
N ASP A 124 -6.71 64.37 21.85
CA ASP A 124 -7.97 64.35 21.10
C ASP A 124 -7.95 63.20 20.08
N ILE A 125 -8.34 62.00 20.54
CA ILE A 125 -8.43 60.79 19.71
C ILE A 125 -9.89 60.61 19.25
N ASP A 126 -10.09 60.33 17.96
CA ASP A 126 -11.42 59.98 17.43
C ASP A 126 -11.90 58.65 18.04
N GLU A 127 -12.97 58.71 18.85
CA GLU A 127 -13.62 57.53 19.42
C GLU A 127 -13.97 56.50 18.34
N THR A 128 -14.32 56.94 17.14
CA THR A 128 -14.63 56.08 15.99
C THR A 128 -13.44 55.20 15.63
N ASP A 129 -12.22 55.73 15.67
CA ASP A 129 -11.00 55.00 15.34
C ASP A 129 -10.62 54.00 16.44
N VAL A 130 -10.85 54.35 17.71
CA VAL A 130 -10.72 53.40 18.84
C VAL A 130 -11.69 52.23 18.67
N TYR A 131 -12.96 52.49 18.32
CA TYR A 131 -13.94 51.43 18.06
C TYR A 131 -13.56 50.56 16.86
N LYS A 132 -13.11 51.16 15.74
CA LYS A 132 -12.63 50.40 14.58
C LYS A 132 -11.46 49.48 14.95
N PHE A 133 -10.51 49.98 15.75
CA PHE A 133 -9.38 49.20 16.22
C PHE A 133 -9.82 48.01 17.09
N LYS A 134 -10.75 48.22 18.02
CA LYS A 134 -11.32 47.13 18.85
C LYS A 134 -12.00 46.05 18.00
N VAL A 135 -12.75 46.44 16.97
CA VAL A 135 -13.35 45.50 16.02
C VAL A 135 -12.27 44.73 15.26
N PHE A 136 -11.25 45.42 14.75
CA PHE A 136 -10.12 44.78 14.06
C PHE A 136 -9.38 43.78 14.95
N LYS A 137 -9.06 44.15 16.20
CA LYS A 137 -8.41 43.26 17.18
C LYS A 137 -9.25 42.01 17.45
N ALA A 138 -10.57 42.16 17.61
CA ALA A 138 -11.46 41.02 17.81
C ALA A 138 -11.49 40.10 16.57
N GLN A 139 -11.56 40.66 15.36
CA GLN A 139 -11.51 39.89 14.11
C GLN A 139 -10.17 39.16 13.94
N PHE A 140 -9.06 39.82 14.25
CA PHE A 140 -7.74 39.20 14.24
C PHE A 140 -7.66 38.03 15.22
N GLY A 141 -8.18 38.18 16.45
CA GLY A 141 -8.21 37.10 17.44
C GLY A 141 -8.99 35.87 16.96
N ILE A 142 -10.12 36.07 16.28
CA ILE A 142 -10.89 34.97 15.67
C ILE A 142 -10.06 34.27 14.58
N GLN A 143 -9.50 35.03 13.63
CA GLN A 143 -8.69 34.46 12.55
C GLN A 143 -7.45 33.74 13.07
N LYS A 144 -6.77 34.31 14.08
CA LYS A 144 -5.62 33.69 14.72
C LYS A 144 -6.00 32.32 15.32
N ALA A 145 -7.12 32.24 16.04
CA ALA A 145 -7.57 30.99 16.64
C ALA A 145 -7.84 29.89 15.59
N GLU A 146 -8.46 30.24 14.46
CA GLU A 146 -8.69 29.31 13.33
C GLU A 146 -7.37 28.82 12.72
N VAL A 147 -6.40 29.72 12.57
CA VAL A 147 -5.08 29.37 12.05
C VAL A 147 -4.33 28.50 13.04
N ASP A 148 -4.33 28.84 14.33
CA ASP A 148 -3.67 28.06 15.40
C ASP A 148 -4.17 26.60 15.42
N GLU A 149 -5.47 26.37 15.25
CA GLU A 149 -6.04 25.02 15.10
C GLU A 149 -5.44 24.28 13.90
N SER A 150 -5.36 24.95 12.75
CA SER A 150 -4.77 24.40 11.53
C SER A 150 -3.27 24.07 11.71
N LEU A 151 -2.53 24.92 12.43
CA LEU A 151 -1.12 24.70 12.75
C LEU A 151 -0.93 23.46 13.65
N VAL A 152 -1.79 23.30 14.65
CA VAL A 152 -1.80 22.11 15.52
C VAL A 152 -2.08 20.84 14.71
N PHE A 153 -3.06 20.89 13.81
CA PHE A 153 -3.40 19.76 12.94
C PHE A 153 -2.21 19.31 12.07
N VAL A 154 -1.48 20.24 11.46
CA VAL A 154 -0.28 19.92 10.65
C VAL A 154 0.80 19.26 11.53
N LYS A 155 1.09 19.84 12.70
CA LYS A 155 2.10 19.30 13.64
C LYS A 155 1.73 17.90 14.13
N GLN A 156 0.45 17.65 14.42
CA GLN A 156 -0.03 16.33 14.84
C GLN A 156 0.02 15.30 13.71
N THR A 157 -0.37 15.69 12.49
CA THR A 157 -0.30 14.83 11.30
C THR A 157 1.15 14.41 11.02
N TRP A 158 2.08 15.34 11.12
CA TRP A 158 3.52 15.06 11.03
C TRP A 158 3.98 14.04 12.08
N GLN A 159 3.63 14.26 13.34
CA GLN A 159 3.98 13.35 14.43
C GLN A 159 3.39 11.96 14.23
N TYR A 160 2.14 11.87 13.77
CA TYR A 160 1.46 10.62 13.53
C TYR A 160 2.12 9.83 12.39
N LEU A 161 2.38 10.48 11.25
CA LEU A 161 2.94 9.83 10.07
C LEU A 161 4.40 9.41 10.24
N LEU A 162 5.19 10.18 11.02
CA LEU A 162 6.62 9.92 11.22
C LEU A 162 6.94 9.29 12.58
N ARG A 163 5.93 8.84 13.32
CA ARG A 163 6.15 8.18 14.62
C ARG A 163 6.98 6.92 14.41
N ASN A 164 8.15 6.88 15.01
CA ASN A 164 8.94 5.65 15.06
C ASN A 164 8.59 4.82 16.29
N GLU A 165 9.06 3.56 16.32
CA GLU A 165 8.80 2.62 17.44
C GLU A 165 9.33 3.12 18.79
N ASN A 166 10.33 4.00 18.76
CA ASN A 166 10.98 4.59 19.94
C ASN A 166 10.30 5.88 20.43
N GLY A 167 9.26 6.37 19.73
CA GLY A 167 8.56 7.61 20.09
C GLY A 167 9.34 8.89 19.79
N ASN A 168 10.39 8.85 18.96
CA ASN A 168 11.13 10.05 18.58
C ASN A 168 10.25 10.96 17.71
N VAL A 169 10.29 12.26 18.01
CA VAL A 169 9.64 13.30 17.23
C VAL A 169 10.67 13.94 16.31
N TYR A 170 10.47 13.82 14.99
CA TYR A 170 11.26 14.55 14.01
C TYR A 170 10.75 15.98 13.91
N THR A 171 11.62 16.93 13.57
CA THR A 171 11.24 18.32 13.28
C THR A 171 12.00 18.81 12.05
N PRO A 172 11.43 19.74 11.27
CA PRO A 172 12.15 20.34 10.15
C PRO A 172 13.45 21.02 10.60
N SER A 173 14.49 20.90 9.79
CA SER A 173 15.78 21.56 10.06
C SER A 173 15.73 23.06 9.78
N VAL A 174 14.84 23.49 8.88
CA VAL A 174 14.60 24.90 8.56
C VAL A 174 13.30 25.36 9.20
N ARG A 175 13.24 26.65 9.55
CA ARG A 175 12.06 27.27 10.15
C ARG A 175 11.39 28.32 9.25
N TYR A 176 11.99 28.60 8.10
CA TYR A 176 11.60 29.67 7.19
C TYR A 176 11.52 29.14 5.76
N LEU A 177 10.65 29.75 4.95
CA LEU A 177 10.55 29.47 3.53
C LEU A 177 11.49 30.40 2.75
N ASP A 178 12.72 29.95 2.55
CA ASP A 178 13.67 30.67 1.71
C ASP A 178 13.47 30.32 0.23
N PRO A 179 13.47 31.31 -0.68
CA PRO A 179 13.42 31.06 -2.11
C PRO A 179 14.60 30.19 -2.55
N LEU A 180 14.31 29.09 -3.26
CA LEU A 180 15.34 28.28 -3.87
C LEU A 180 15.91 29.02 -5.09
N SER A 181 17.24 29.18 -5.15
CA SER A 181 17.95 29.84 -6.26
C SER A 181 18.04 28.99 -7.55
N SER A 182 17.18 27.98 -7.69
CA SER A 182 17.19 27.04 -8.80
C SER A 182 16.56 27.65 -10.05
N GLN A 183 17.24 27.55 -11.18
CA GLN A 183 16.66 27.87 -12.48
C GLN A 183 15.84 26.68 -12.98
N LEU A 184 14.52 26.85 -13.02
CA LEU A 184 13.62 25.84 -13.57
C LEU A 184 13.85 25.69 -15.08
N SER A 185 13.81 24.45 -15.55
CA SER A 185 13.80 24.15 -16.99
C SER A 185 12.44 24.48 -17.61
N SER A 186 12.33 24.41 -18.94
CA SER A 186 11.06 24.63 -19.62
C SER A 186 10.02 23.56 -19.25
N LEU A 187 8.73 23.90 -19.39
CA LEU A 187 7.64 22.94 -19.19
C LEU A 187 7.79 21.71 -20.09
N ASP A 188 8.15 21.91 -21.35
CA ASP A 188 8.36 20.84 -22.33
C ASP A 188 9.44 19.84 -21.89
N TYR A 189 10.50 20.33 -21.25
CA TYR A 189 11.54 19.47 -20.70
C TYR A 189 10.98 18.53 -19.63
N TYR A 190 10.18 19.04 -18.70
CA TYR A 190 9.59 18.22 -17.64
C TYR A 190 8.50 17.28 -18.17
N GLN A 191 7.68 17.71 -19.12
CA GLN A 191 6.68 16.85 -19.76
C GLN A 191 7.36 15.69 -20.51
N SER A 192 8.38 15.98 -21.30
CA SER A 192 9.14 14.95 -22.03
C SER A 192 9.84 13.98 -21.07
N SER A 193 10.47 14.52 -20.03
CA SER A 193 11.12 13.71 -19.00
C SER A 193 10.13 12.82 -18.25
N ALA A 194 8.93 13.33 -17.96
CA ALA A 194 7.85 12.58 -17.33
C ALA A 194 7.42 11.40 -18.20
N PHE A 195 7.15 11.61 -19.49
CA PHE A 195 6.74 10.52 -20.39
C PHE A 195 7.78 9.40 -20.50
N LEU A 196 9.08 9.73 -20.45
CA LEU A 196 10.16 8.75 -20.60
C LEU A 196 10.50 7.99 -19.30
N ASN A 197 10.28 8.61 -18.14
CA ASN A 197 10.81 8.11 -16.88
C ASN A 197 9.77 7.66 -15.86
N ARG A 198 8.50 8.05 -16.00
CA ARG A 198 7.44 7.69 -15.06
C ARG A 198 7.21 6.20 -14.96
N ASN A 199 7.35 5.66 -13.75
CA ASN A 199 7.15 4.24 -13.50
C ASN A 199 5.69 3.83 -13.71
N GLU A 200 4.72 4.71 -13.47
CA GLU A 200 3.31 4.40 -13.75
C GLU A 200 3.05 4.11 -15.24
N LEU A 201 3.73 4.84 -16.14
CA LEU A 201 3.61 4.62 -17.57
C LEU A 201 4.30 3.33 -18.01
N ARG A 202 5.45 3.02 -17.41
CA ARG A 202 6.16 1.76 -17.64
C ARG A 202 5.34 0.56 -17.15
N GLY A 203 4.77 0.66 -15.96
CA GLY A 203 3.88 -0.35 -15.38
C GLY A 203 2.68 -0.65 -16.28
N ILE A 204 1.99 0.40 -16.78
CA ILE A 204 0.86 0.23 -17.71
C ILE A 204 1.29 -0.48 -19.01
N ASN A 205 2.41 -0.07 -19.60
CA ASN A 205 2.90 -0.69 -20.84
C ASN A 205 3.28 -2.17 -20.63
N THR A 206 4.01 -2.49 -19.56
CA THR A 206 4.36 -3.89 -19.23
C THR A 206 3.13 -4.71 -18.85
N GLY A 207 2.16 -4.13 -18.14
CA GLY A 207 0.89 -4.78 -17.84
C GLY A 207 0.08 -5.11 -19.09
N LYS A 208 0.08 -4.22 -20.10
CA LYS A 208 -0.50 -4.50 -21.42
C LYS A 208 0.19 -5.69 -22.09
N GLU A 209 1.52 -5.76 -22.07
CA GLU A 209 2.26 -6.91 -22.61
C GLU A 209 1.93 -8.21 -21.89
N ALA A 210 1.81 -8.17 -20.56
CA ALA A 210 1.35 -9.30 -19.74
C ALA A 210 -0.04 -9.78 -20.18
N LEU A 211 -0.98 -8.86 -20.39
CA LEU A 211 -2.34 -9.18 -20.84
C LEU A 211 -2.36 -9.79 -22.25
N VAL A 212 -1.54 -9.29 -23.17
CA VAL A 212 -1.42 -9.88 -24.52
C VAL A 212 -0.92 -11.33 -24.43
N LYS A 213 0.13 -11.58 -23.65
CA LYS A 213 0.66 -12.94 -23.42
C LYS A 213 -0.36 -13.84 -22.74
N TYR A 214 -1.15 -13.30 -21.81
CA TYR A 214 -2.22 -14.01 -21.14
C TYR A 214 -3.36 -14.41 -22.10
N ILE A 215 -3.74 -13.51 -23.02
CA ILE A 215 -4.71 -13.82 -24.08
C ILE A 215 -4.19 -14.95 -24.97
N ASP A 216 -2.90 -14.95 -25.32
CA ASP A 216 -2.31 -16.01 -26.13
C ASP A 216 -2.20 -17.35 -25.39
N TYR A 217 -2.01 -17.31 -24.07
CA TYR A 217 -2.15 -18.48 -23.20
C TYR A 217 -3.58 -19.04 -23.28
N GLN A 218 -4.60 -18.20 -23.11
CA GLN A 218 -6.01 -18.61 -23.16
C GLN A 218 -6.38 -19.24 -24.50
N LYS A 219 -5.90 -18.65 -25.61
CA LYS A 219 -6.07 -19.25 -26.95
C LYS A 219 -5.41 -20.63 -27.06
N ALA A 220 -4.21 -20.81 -26.52
CA ALA A 220 -3.49 -22.08 -26.55
C ALA A 220 -4.14 -23.13 -25.64
N GLN A 221 -4.72 -22.71 -24.52
CA GLN A 221 -5.46 -23.60 -23.61
C GLN A 221 -6.72 -24.18 -24.24
N ASN A 222 -7.34 -23.45 -25.18
CA ASN A 222 -8.49 -23.93 -25.94
C ASN A 222 -8.16 -24.96 -27.03
N LEU A 223 -6.88 -25.27 -27.26
CA LEU A 223 -6.43 -26.30 -28.19
C LEU A 223 -6.19 -27.64 -27.47
N PRO A 224 -6.33 -28.80 -28.15
CA PRO A 224 -6.13 -30.11 -27.53
C PRO A 224 -4.68 -30.28 -27.06
N GLY A 225 -4.48 -30.57 -25.78
CA GLY A 225 -3.17 -30.89 -25.20
C GLY A 225 -2.95 -32.39 -25.02
N LEU A 226 -1.69 -32.81 -25.05
CA LEU A 226 -1.27 -34.18 -24.74
C LEU A 226 -0.58 -34.20 -23.37
N TYR A 227 -1.09 -35.05 -22.48
CA TYR A 227 -0.59 -35.23 -21.12
C TYR A 227 -0.32 -36.70 -20.85
N LEU A 228 0.80 -37.00 -20.21
CA LEU A 228 1.14 -38.33 -19.73
C LEU A 228 0.87 -38.40 -18.23
N GLY A 229 -0.05 -39.28 -17.85
CA GLY A 229 -0.33 -39.58 -16.45
C GLY A 229 0.38 -40.85 -16.01
N PHE A 230 0.88 -40.86 -14.78
CA PHE A 230 1.29 -42.08 -14.08
C PHE A 230 0.60 -42.10 -12.71
N THR A 231 0.24 -43.28 -12.20
CA THR A 231 -0.56 -43.45 -10.97
C THR A 231 -0.08 -44.63 -10.14
#